data_AF-A0A847RMI1-F1
#
_entry.id   AF-A0A847RMI1-F1
#
_cell.length_a   1.000
_cell.length_b   1.000
_cell.length_c   1.000
_cell.angle_alpha   90.00
_cell.angle_beta   90.00
_cell.angle_gamma   90.00
#
_symmetry.space_group_name_H-M   'P 1'
#
loop_
_entity.id
_entity.type
_entity.pdbx_description
1 polymer ?
#
loop_
_entity_poly.entity_id
_entity_poly.type
_entity_poly.pdbx_seq_one_letter_code
_entity_poly.pdbx_strand_id
1 'polypeptide(L)'
;MSEGLAAIIAGNSSDAAREWLQQRLQKAASIPQFNQTFTAVPRFTGKNIIVVSPEQAAVLQQQVPGFFVHGWTLDRLIRAWWLLQLDTSDKAVYLDTIEKLFLSAEMNELAALYSALPLLAWPEEWKLRTAEGVRSNIGVVQEAIMLQNPYPARYLDEPAWNQLVMKAIFTDKPLHLISGLDERRNTALAAILTDFAHERWAAGRKVSPMQWRLLTTFITADNMADLTRVWHSADQTEKAAAALVFANTDYAPAKTLLASDPALTAEIQSGALSWDVIAAKLSQN
;
A
#
# COMPACT_ATOMS: atom_id res chain seq x y z
N MET A 1 10.93 -10.54 -13.74
CA MET A 1 10.04 -10.68 -12.57
C MET A 1 9.63 -12.12 -12.35
N SER A 2 9.10 -12.79 -13.38
CA SER A 2 8.67 -14.21 -13.32
C SER A 2 9.71 -15.13 -12.66
N GLU A 3 10.98 -15.07 -13.06
CA GLU A 3 12.06 -15.90 -12.49
C GLU A 3 12.32 -15.64 -11.00
N GLY A 4 12.31 -14.38 -10.57
CA GLY A 4 12.51 -14.01 -9.16
C GLY A 4 11.40 -14.56 -8.26
N LEU A 5 10.15 -14.47 -8.70
CA LEU A 5 9.01 -15.07 -7.99
C LEU A 5 9.10 -16.60 -8.01
N ALA A 6 9.47 -17.21 -9.15
CA ALA A 6 9.65 -18.65 -9.26
C ALA A 6 10.71 -19.19 -8.27
N ALA A 7 11.82 -18.46 -8.06
CA ALA A 7 12.84 -18.83 -7.09
C ALA A 7 12.31 -18.81 -5.64
N ILE A 8 11.51 -17.80 -5.28
CA ILE A 8 10.86 -17.74 -3.96
C ILE A 8 9.85 -18.87 -3.80
N ILE A 9 9.01 -19.11 -4.82
CA ILE A 9 8.05 -20.22 -4.83
C ILE A 9 8.77 -21.55 -4.63
N ALA A 10 9.89 -21.77 -5.33
CA ALA A 10 10.66 -23.00 -5.22
C ALA A 10 11.17 -23.24 -3.79
N GLY A 11 11.67 -22.20 -3.11
CA GLY A 11 12.14 -22.29 -1.72
C GLY A 11 11.03 -22.48 -0.68
N ASN A 12 9.79 -22.19 -1.03
CA ASN A 12 8.64 -22.22 -0.11
C ASN A 12 7.62 -23.34 -0.39
N SER A 13 7.81 -24.12 -1.46
CA SER A 13 6.87 -25.16 -1.92
C SER A 13 7.41 -26.57 -1.69
N SER A 14 6.50 -27.53 -1.50
CA SER A 14 6.82 -28.97 -1.53
C SER A 14 7.13 -29.46 -2.95
N ASP A 15 7.78 -30.62 -3.08
CA ASP A 15 8.02 -31.27 -4.37
C ASP A 15 6.73 -31.49 -5.16
N ALA A 16 5.69 -32.04 -4.51
CA ALA A 16 4.39 -32.26 -5.13
C ALA A 16 3.74 -30.97 -5.66
N ALA A 17 3.88 -29.86 -4.92
CA ALA A 17 3.37 -28.56 -5.37
C ALA A 17 4.15 -28.06 -6.61
N ARG A 18 5.48 -28.22 -6.62
CA ARG A 18 6.33 -27.83 -7.76
C ARG A 18 6.02 -28.67 -9.01
N GLU A 19 5.89 -29.98 -8.85
CA GLU A 19 5.49 -30.89 -9.93
C GLU A 19 4.12 -30.52 -10.50
N TRP A 20 3.14 -30.23 -9.64
CA TRP A 20 1.83 -29.78 -10.07
C TRP A 20 1.90 -28.48 -10.88
N LEU A 21 2.66 -27.48 -10.42
CA LEU A 21 2.84 -26.22 -11.17
C LEU A 21 3.48 -26.44 -12.53
N GLN A 22 4.50 -27.28 -12.63
CA GLN A 22 5.15 -27.62 -13.91
C GLN A 22 4.15 -28.26 -14.89
N GLN A 23 3.29 -29.17 -14.40
CA GLN A 23 2.24 -29.77 -15.22
C GLN A 23 1.20 -28.72 -15.69
N ARG A 24 0.89 -27.72 -14.86
CA ARG A 24 -0.03 -26.64 -15.24
C ARG A 24 0.57 -25.70 -16.29
N LEU A 25 1.86 -25.39 -16.20
CA LEU A 25 2.56 -24.54 -17.18
C LEU A 25 2.44 -25.06 -18.61
N GLN A 26 2.50 -26.38 -18.81
CA GLN A 26 2.32 -27.01 -20.12
C GLN A 26 0.95 -26.72 -20.76
N LYS A 27 -0.03 -26.28 -19.97
CA LYS A 27 -1.40 -25.97 -20.40
C LYS A 27 -1.78 -24.51 -20.20
N ALA A 28 -0.82 -23.63 -19.89
CA ALA A 28 -1.07 -22.22 -19.57
C ALA A 28 -1.66 -21.43 -20.75
N ALA A 29 -1.39 -21.84 -21.99
CA ALA A 29 -1.92 -21.19 -23.19
C ALA A 29 -3.45 -21.32 -23.35
N SER A 30 -4.09 -22.29 -22.67
CA SER A 30 -5.54 -22.45 -22.70
C SER A 30 -6.20 -21.59 -21.61
N ILE A 31 -6.96 -20.56 -22.01
CA ILE A 31 -7.64 -19.64 -21.07
C ILE A 31 -8.53 -20.38 -20.06
N PRO A 32 -9.37 -21.37 -20.45
CA PRO A 32 -10.14 -22.13 -19.47
C PRO A 32 -9.25 -22.84 -18.44
N GLN A 33 -8.14 -23.43 -18.88
CA GLN A 33 -7.22 -24.10 -17.98
C GLN A 33 -6.44 -23.11 -17.11
N PHE A 34 -6.10 -21.94 -17.65
CA PHE A 34 -5.46 -20.85 -16.94
C PHE A 34 -6.32 -20.37 -15.76
N ASN A 35 -7.60 -20.09 -16.01
CA ASN A 35 -8.54 -19.64 -15.00
C ASN A 35 -8.78 -20.72 -13.94
N GLN A 36 -8.95 -21.98 -14.36
CA GLN A 36 -9.07 -23.10 -13.42
C GLN A 36 -7.83 -23.28 -12.53
N THR A 37 -6.63 -23.12 -13.09
CA THR A 37 -5.39 -23.20 -12.32
C THR A 37 -5.33 -22.10 -11.27
N PHE A 38 -5.62 -20.86 -11.65
CA PHE A 38 -5.61 -19.70 -10.76
C PHE A 38 -6.48 -19.93 -9.51
N THR A 39 -7.69 -20.46 -9.71
CA THR A 39 -8.60 -20.80 -8.60
C THR A 39 -8.15 -22.02 -7.81
N ALA A 40 -7.53 -23.01 -8.46
CA ALA A 40 -7.14 -24.26 -7.82
C ALA A 40 -5.87 -24.16 -6.96
N VAL A 41 -5.01 -23.15 -7.14
CA VAL A 41 -3.70 -22.99 -6.47
C VAL A 41 -3.69 -23.45 -5.00
N PRO A 42 -4.51 -22.87 -4.08
CA PRO A 42 -4.40 -23.20 -2.66
C PRO A 42 -4.68 -24.66 -2.32
N ARG A 43 -5.39 -25.41 -3.19
CA ARG A 43 -5.68 -26.83 -2.99
C ARG A 43 -4.45 -27.73 -3.21
N PHE A 44 -3.47 -27.25 -3.96
CA PHE A 44 -2.29 -28.02 -4.36
C PHE A 44 -0.99 -27.47 -3.78
N THR A 45 -0.97 -26.20 -3.39
CA THR A 45 0.26 -25.53 -2.93
C THR A 45 0.23 -25.20 -1.44
N GLY A 46 -0.96 -25.13 -0.82
CA GLY A 46 -1.12 -24.65 0.55
C GLY A 46 -1.03 -23.12 0.66
N LYS A 47 -1.04 -22.63 1.91
CA LYS A 47 -1.12 -21.20 2.27
C LYS A 47 -0.10 -20.78 3.33
N ASN A 48 1.03 -21.48 3.44
CA ASN A 48 2.08 -21.10 4.38
C ASN A 48 2.59 -19.68 4.06
N ILE A 49 2.97 -18.94 5.11
CA ILE A 49 3.62 -17.65 4.94
C ILE A 49 4.99 -17.89 4.31
N ILE A 50 5.30 -17.14 3.25
CA ILE A 50 6.57 -17.29 2.54
C ILE A 50 7.71 -16.66 3.33
N VAL A 51 8.87 -17.30 3.26
CA VAL A 51 10.16 -16.74 3.69
C VAL A 51 10.89 -16.24 2.45
N VAL A 52 11.37 -15.00 2.52
CA VAL A 52 12.08 -14.33 1.43
C VAL A 52 13.47 -13.94 1.94
N SER A 53 14.52 -14.38 1.26
CA SER A 53 15.88 -14.00 1.61
C SER A 53 16.17 -12.54 1.21
N PRO A 54 17.16 -11.87 1.84
CA PRO A 54 17.57 -10.53 1.44
C PRO A 54 17.95 -10.43 -0.05
N GLU A 55 18.60 -11.46 -0.59
CA GLU A 55 19.01 -11.53 -2.00
C GLU A 55 17.79 -11.63 -2.92
N GLN A 56 16.81 -12.47 -2.57
CA GLN A 56 15.56 -12.58 -3.30
C GLN A 56 14.79 -11.25 -3.29
N ALA A 57 14.71 -10.60 -2.12
CA ALA A 57 14.08 -9.29 -1.99
C ALA A 57 14.79 -8.23 -2.86
N ALA A 58 16.12 -8.22 -2.87
CA ALA A 58 16.91 -7.30 -3.70
C ALA A 58 16.64 -7.50 -5.20
N VAL A 59 16.54 -8.75 -5.67
CA VAL A 59 16.19 -9.06 -7.07
C VAL A 59 14.81 -8.50 -7.44
N LEU A 60 13.80 -8.63 -6.57
CA LEU A 60 12.47 -8.07 -6.83
C LEU A 60 12.51 -6.54 -6.89
N GLN A 61 13.19 -5.90 -5.95
CA GLN A 61 13.32 -4.44 -5.87
C GLN A 61 14.05 -3.86 -7.09
N GLN A 62 15.07 -4.53 -7.60
CA GLN A 62 15.79 -4.09 -8.80
C GLN A 62 14.88 -4.09 -10.04
N GLN A 63 13.96 -5.04 -10.13
CA GLN A 63 13.10 -5.20 -11.30
C GLN A 63 11.83 -4.34 -11.22
N VAL A 64 11.21 -4.25 -10.05
CA VAL A 64 10.06 -3.38 -9.78
C VAL A 64 10.28 -2.71 -8.43
N PRO A 65 10.83 -1.48 -8.42
CA PRO A 65 11.06 -0.73 -7.18
C PRO A 65 9.78 -0.57 -6.36
N GLY A 66 9.89 -0.85 -5.06
CA GLY A 66 8.77 -0.80 -4.11
C GLY A 66 7.86 -2.03 -4.13
N PHE A 67 8.07 -3.01 -5.01
CA PHE A 67 7.29 -4.25 -5.01
C PHE A 67 7.72 -5.19 -3.87
N PHE A 68 6.75 -5.61 -3.06
CA PHE A 68 7.00 -6.35 -1.84
C PHE A 68 6.11 -7.59 -1.74
N VAL A 69 6.66 -8.70 -1.27
CA VAL A 69 5.93 -9.97 -1.12
C VAL A 69 6.06 -10.60 0.28
N HIS A 70 6.86 -10.01 1.17
CA HIS A 70 7.05 -10.60 2.50
C HIS A 70 5.74 -10.54 3.31
N GLY A 71 5.50 -11.59 4.12
CA GLY A 71 4.23 -11.80 4.80
C GLY A 71 3.09 -12.32 3.91
N TRP A 72 3.31 -12.51 2.60
CA TRP A 72 2.30 -13.15 1.75
C TRP A 72 2.21 -14.65 2.03
N THR A 73 1.03 -15.20 1.79
CA THR A 73 0.85 -16.65 1.69
C THR A 73 1.38 -17.15 0.35
N LEU A 74 1.83 -18.40 0.33
CA LEU A 74 2.36 -19.04 -0.87
C LEU A 74 1.37 -19.05 -2.03
N ASP A 75 0.07 -19.29 -1.78
CA ASP A 75 -0.96 -19.26 -2.82
C ASP A 75 -1.13 -17.88 -3.45
N ARG A 76 -0.99 -16.79 -2.68
CA ARG A 76 -1.03 -15.42 -3.21
C ARG A 76 0.16 -15.15 -4.13
N LEU A 77 1.37 -15.54 -3.71
CA LEU A 77 2.58 -15.42 -4.52
C LEU A 77 2.47 -16.22 -5.82
N ILE A 78 2.02 -17.47 -5.74
CA ILE A 78 1.87 -18.35 -6.91
C ILE A 78 0.81 -17.80 -7.86
N ARG A 79 -0.31 -17.28 -7.36
CA ARG A 79 -1.32 -16.62 -8.20
C ARG A 79 -0.74 -15.41 -8.91
N ALA A 80 -0.01 -14.53 -8.22
CA ALA A 80 0.64 -13.38 -8.84
C ALA A 80 1.66 -13.79 -9.91
N TRP A 81 2.47 -14.82 -9.64
CA TRP A 81 3.39 -15.40 -10.63
C TRP A 81 2.66 -16.06 -11.80
N TRP A 82 1.53 -16.73 -11.55
CA TRP A 82 0.72 -17.38 -12.59
C TRP A 82 0.13 -16.36 -13.57
N LEU A 83 -0.26 -15.18 -13.09
CA LEU A 83 -0.72 -14.07 -13.93
C LEU A 83 0.35 -13.60 -14.94
N LEU A 84 1.64 -13.78 -14.62
CA LEU A 84 2.75 -13.48 -15.52
C LEU A 84 2.96 -14.51 -16.64
N GLN A 85 2.27 -15.65 -16.57
CA GLN A 85 2.35 -16.69 -17.61
C GLN A 85 1.29 -16.51 -18.70
N LEU A 86 0.38 -15.54 -18.54
CA LEU A 86 -0.63 -15.24 -19.54
C LEU A 86 0.02 -14.58 -20.76
N ASP A 87 -0.39 -14.99 -21.96
CA ASP A 87 0.12 -14.43 -23.21
C ASP A 87 -0.22 -12.94 -23.34
N THR A 88 0.79 -12.15 -23.69
CA THR A 88 0.70 -10.69 -23.87
C THR A 88 0.76 -10.28 -25.35
N SER A 89 0.68 -11.23 -26.28
CA SER A 89 0.67 -10.96 -27.72
C SER A 89 -0.59 -10.21 -28.18
N ASP A 90 -1.74 -10.49 -27.56
CA ASP A 90 -3.02 -9.85 -27.83
C ASP A 90 -3.54 -9.09 -26.60
N LYS A 91 -3.50 -7.76 -26.67
CA LYS A 91 -3.96 -6.86 -25.60
C LYS A 91 -5.43 -7.09 -25.25
N ALA A 92 -6.31 -7.26 -26.23
CA ALA A 92 -7.75 -7.36 -25.97
C ALA A 92 -8.08 -8.65 -25.23
N VAL A 93 -7.47 -9.77 -25.67
CA VAL A 93 -7.64 -11.07 -25.01
C VAL A 93 -7.03 -11.08 -23.61
N TYR A 94 -5.86 -10.48 -23.41
CA TYR A 94 -5.24 -10.37 -22.08
C TYR A 94 -6.12 -9.59 -21.11
N LEU A 95 -6.56 -8.39 -21.51
CA LEU A 95 -7.40 -7.54 -20.67
C LEU A 95 -8.72 -8.24 -20.32
N ASP A 96 -9.41 -8.82 -21.30
CA ASP A 96 -10.66 -9.56 -21.08
C ASP A 96 -10.48 -10.75 -20.14
N THR A 97 -9.36 -11.48 -20.26
CA THR A 97 -9.07 -12.63 -19.40
C THR A 97 -8.88 -12.22 -17.93
N ILE A 98 -8.05 -11.20 -17.68
CA ILE A 98 -7.80 -10.71 -16.32
C ILE A 98 -9.05 -10.04 -15.73
N GLU A 99 -9.80 -9.27 -16.52
CA GLU A 99 -11.05 -8.66 -16.07
C GLU A 99 -12.09 -9.69 -15.67
N LYS A 100 -12.23 -10.78 -16.45
CA LYS A 100 -13.09 -11.90 -16.06
C LYS A 100 -12.67 -12.53 -14.74
N LEU A 101 -11.36 -12.65 -14.48
CA LEU A 101 -10.88 -13.11 -13.17
C LEU A 101 -11.30 -12.15 -12.05
N PHE A 102 -11.14 -10.83 -12.22
CA PHE A 102 -11.61 -9.85 -11.24
C PHE A 102 -13.12 -9.97 -10.96
N LEU A 103 -13.93 -10.12 -12.00
CA LEU A 103 -15.39 -10.17 -11.87
C LEU A 103 -15.90 -11.44 -11.15
N SER A 104 -15.17 -12.55 -11.23
CA SER A 104 -15.56 -13.82 -10.58
C SER A 104 -14.79 -14.14 -9.30
N ALA A 105 -13.80 -13.33 -8.93
CA ALA A 105 -12.85 -13.65 -7.88
C ALA A 105 -13.46 -13.61 -6.47
N GLU A 106 -13.07 -14.58 -5.64
CA GLU A 106 -13.27 -14.49 -4.19
C GLU A 106 -12.25 -13.56 -3.52
N MET A 107 -12.40 -13.31 -2.20
CA MET A 107 -11.60 -12.31 -1.47
C MET A 107 -10.07 -12.49 -1.57
N ASN A 108 -9.55 -13.71 -1.53
CA ASN A 108 -8.10 -13.98 -1.61
C ASN A 108 -7.60 -13.97 -3.06
N GLU A 109 -8.44 -14.36 -4.02
CA GLU A 109 -8.20 -14.17 -5.45
C GLU A 109 -8.12 -12.69 -5.81
N LEU A 110 -9.05 -11.87 -5.32
CA LEU A 110 -9.00 -10.41 -5.46
C LEU A 110 -7.71 -9.84 -4.83
N ALA A 111 -7.39 -10.26 -3.60
CA ALA A 111 -6.13 -9.85 -2.97
C ALA A 111 -4.92 -10.19 -3.86
N ALA A 112 -4.86 -11.39 -4.44
CA ALA A 112 -3.77 -11.76 -5.36
C ALA A 112 -3.75 -10.91 -6.64
N LEU A 113 -4.91 -10.68 -7.28
CA LEU A 113 -5.03 -9.86 -8.48
C LEU A 113 -4.58 -8.41 -8.24
N TYR A 114 -5.08 -7.77 -7.18
CA TYR A 114 -4.71 -6.39 -6.84
C TYR A 114 -3.23 -6.27 -6.45
N SER A 115 -2.67 -7.29 -5.80
CA SER A 115 -1.24 -7.31 -5.48
C SER A 115 -0.35 -7.44 -6.70
N ALA A 116 -0.85 -8.08 -7.75
CA ALA A 116 -0.12 -8.30 -8.99
C ALA A 116 -0.16 -7.08 -9.92
N LEU A 117 -0.97 -6.04 -9.64
CA LEU A 117 -1.09 -4.83 -10.47
C LEU A 117 0.24 -4.22 -10.94
N PRO A 118 1.29 -4.07 -10.09
CA PRO A 118 2.59 -3.57 -10.54
C PRO A 118 3.27 -4.42 -11.62
N LEU A 119 2.83 -5.67 -11.78
CA LEU A 119 3.43 -6.69 -12.63
C LEU A 119 2.63 -6.97 -13.91
N LEU A 120 1.35 -6.56 -13.96
CA LEU A 120 0.48 -6.80 -15.10
C LEU A 120 0.87 -5.95 -16.30
N ALA A 121 0.66 -6.49 -17.49
CA ALA A 121 0.86 -5.74 -18.74
C ALA A 121 -0.18 -4.63 -18.89
N TRP A 122 0.17 -3.60 -19.68
CA TRP A 122 -0.64 -2.38 -19.90
C TRP A 122 -1.14 -1.74 -18.59
N PRO A 123 -0.22 -1.31 -17.71
CA PRO A 123 -0.58 -0.88 -16.37
C PRO A 123 -1.58 0.28 -16.33
N GLU A 124 -1.60 1.14 -17.35
CA GLU A 124 -2.55 2.26 -17.48
C GLU A 124 -4.02 1.81 -17.55
N GLU A 125 -4.31 0.59 -18.01
CA GLU A 125 -5.67 0.08 -18.19
C GLU A 125 -6.33 -0.30 -16.85
N TRP A 126 -5.52 -0.57 -15.81
CA TRP A 126 -6.03 -1.04 -14.51
C TRP A 126 -6.43 0.08 -13.55
N LYS A 127 -6.40 1.36 -13.98
CA LYS A 127 -6.73 2.51 -13.12
C LYS A 127 -8.15 2.44 -12.59
N LEU A 128 -9.12 2.25 -13.48
CA LEU A 128 -10.54 2.18 -13.10
C LEU A 128 -10.81 0.96 -12.22
N ARG A 129 -10.22 -0.19 -12.54
CA ARG A 129 -10.29 -1.42 -11.72
C ARG A 129 -9.72 -1.19 -10.33
N THR A 130 -8.59 -0.49 -10.21
CA THR A 130 -7.97 -0.13 -8.92
C THR A 130 -8.86 0.83 -8.12
N ALA A 131 -9.41 1.86 -8.76
CA ALA A 131 -10.35 2.79 -8.12
C ALA A 131 -11.66 2.10 -7.66
N GLU A 132 -12.12 1.08 -8.38
CA GLU A 132 -13.20 0.20 -7.91
C GLU A 132 -12.80 -0.62 -6.68
N GLY A 133 -11.62 -1.23 -6.71
CA GLY A 133 -11.08 -1.99 -5.58
C GLY A 133 -10.95 -1.16 -4.30
N VAL A 134 -10.53 0.11 -4.39
CA VAL A 134 -10.46 1.05 -3.25
C VAL A 134 -11.82 1.25 -2.57
N ARG A 135 -12.91 1.20 -3.35
CA ARG A 135 -14.28 1.35 -2.84
C ARG A 135 -14.82 0.10 -2.16
N SER A 136 -14.16 -1.06 -2.31
CA SER A 136 -14.51 -2.29 -1.61
C SER A 136 -14.43 -2.13 -0.09
N ASN A 137 -15.23 -2.88 0.66
CA ASN A 137 -15.17 -2.97 2.12
C ASN A 137 -14.47 -4.24 2.62
N ILE A 138 -13.83 -4.99 1.72
CA ILE A 138 -13.11 -6.23 2.07
C ILE A 138 -11.70 -5.86 2.53
N GLY A 139 -11.41 -6.05 3.82
CA GLY A 139 -10.15 -5.61 4.44
C GLY A 139 -8.89 -6.14 3.74
N VAL A 140 -8.84 -7.44 3.42
CA VAL A 140 -7.68 -8.05 2.74
C VAL A 140 -7.45 -7.52 1.33
N VAL A 141 -8.53 -7.10 0.65
CA VAL A 141 -8.46 -6.49 -0.69
C VAL A 141 -7.96 -5.06 -0.59
N GLN A 142 -8.46 -4.28 0.38
CA GLN A 142 -7.96 -2.94 0.65
C GLN A 142 -6.46 -2.96 0.94
N GLU A 143 -6.01 -3.87 1.79
CA GLU A 143 -4.58 -4.01 2.14
C GLU A 143 -3.73 -4.36 0.92
N ALA A 144 -4.20 -5.28 0.08
CA ALA A 144 -3.51 -5.65 -1.17
C ALA A 144 -3.36 -4.48 -2.15
N ILE A 145 -4.30 -3.54 -2.15
CA ILE A 145 -4.25 -2.34 -2.99
C ILE A 145 -3.37 -1.27 -2.36
N MET A 146 -3.54 -1.00 -1.07
CA MET A 146 -3.02 0.20 -0.40
C MET A 146 -1.61 0.03 0.14
N LEU A 147 -1.29 -1.15 0.69
CA LEU A 147 -0.09 -1.33 1.49
C LEU A 147 0.99 -2.03 0.69
N GLN A 148 2.19 -1.44 0.68
CA GLN A 148 3.38 -1.99 0.03
C GLN A 148 3.14 -2.37 -1.44
N ASN A 149 2.25 -1.62 -2.09
CA ASN A 149 1.89 -1.76 -3.49
C ASN A 149 2.24 -0.44 -4.18
N PRO A 150 3.24 -0.43 -5.08
CA PRO A 150 3.67 0.80 -5.74
C PRO A 150 2.70 1.25 -6.86
N TYR A 151 1.73 0.42 -7.24
CA TYR A 151 0.84 0.71 -8.37
C TYR A 151 -0.02 1.97 -8.16
N PRO A 152 -0.75 2.15 -7.03
CA PRO A 152 -1.65 3.28 -6.90
C PRO A 152 -0.96 4.64 -6.97
N ALA A 153 0.22 4.77 -6.36
CA ALA A 153 0.99 6.00 -6.38
C ALA A 153 1.51 6.37 -7.77
N ARG A 154 1.65 5.39 -8.67
CA ARG A 154 2.10 5.62 -10.04
C ARG A 154 0.95 5.91 -11.00
N TYR A 155 -0.20 5.24 -10.84
CA TYR A 155 -1.23 5.21 -11.88
C TYR A 155 -2.57 5.84 -11.48
N LEU A 156 -2.95 5.86 -10.19
CA LEU A 156 -4.19 6.52 -9.82
C LEU A 156 -4.10 8.02 -10.08
N ASP A 157 -5.20 8.58 -10.60
CA ASP A 157 -5.39 10.02 -10.63
C ASP A 157 -5.51 10.58 -9.22
N GLU A 158 -5.44 11.91 -9.10
CA GLU A 158 -5.49 12.59 -7.81
C GLU A 158 -6.78 12.29 -7.02
N PRO A 159 -8.00 12.32 -7.61
CA PRO A 159 -9.21 11.99 -6.86
C PRO A 159 -9.24 10.55 -6.32
N ALA A 160 -8.89 9.55 -7.12
CA ALA A 160 -8.88 8.15 -6.68
C ALA A 160 -7.77 7.90 -5.64
N TRP A 161 -6.62 8.56 -5.79
CA TRP A 161 -5.56 8.54 -4.78
C TRP A 161 -6.00 9.14 -3.45
N ASN A 162 -6.65 10.30 -3.47
CA ASN A 162 -7.17 10.94 -2.26
C ASN A 162 -8.23 10.05 -1.58
N GLN A 163 -9.10 9.41 -2.37
CA GLN A 163 -10.04 8.42 -1.86
C GLN A 163 -9.34 7.22 -1.21
N LEU A 164 -8.25 6.72 -1.81
CA LEU A 164 -7.46 5.63 -1.25
C LEU A 164 -6.91 6.01 0.13
N VAL A 165 -6.27 7.18 0.25
CA VAL A 165 -5.68 7.64 1.50
C VAL A 165 -6.76 7.89 2.56
N MET A 166 -7.88 8.52 2.20
CA MET A 166 -9.01 8.70 3.11
C MET A 166 -9.58 7.36 3.57
N LYS A 167 -9.75 6.41 2.66
CA LYS A 167 -10.23 5.06 3.02
C LYS A 167 -9.29 4.38 4.00
N ALA A 168 -7.99 4.46 3.78
CA ALA A 168 -6.97 3.93 4.68
C ALA A 168 -7.06 4.56 6.08
N ILE A 169 -7.26 5.87 6.18
CA ILE A 169 -7.47 6.55 7.48
C ILE A 169 -8.76 6.08 8.15
N PHE A 170 -9.86 5.97 7.41
CA PHE A 170 -11.16 5.53 7.96
C PHE A 170 -11.16 4.09 8.43
N THR A 171 -10.35 3.23 7.80
CA THR A 171 -10.24 1.80 8.16
C THR A 171 -8.98 1.48 8.96
N ASP A 172 -8.37 2.51 9.55
CA ASP A 172 -7.21 2.43 10.46
C ASP A 172 -6.04 1.61 9.89
N LYS A 173 -5.76 1.80 8.59
CA LYS A 173 -4.65 1.15 7.91
C LYS A 173 -3.33 1.85 8.23
N PRO A 174 -2.22 1.10 8.28
CA PRO A 174 -0.91 1.66 8.57
C PRO A 174 -0.44 2.57 7.42
N LEU A 175 -0.71 3.87 7.52
CA LEU A 175 -0.42 4.83 6.45
C LEU A 175 1.04 4.82 6.01
N HIS A 176 1.97 4.62 6.94
CA HIS A 176 3.41 4.54 6.64
C HIS A 176 3.79 3.43 5.65
N LEU A 177 2.93 2.42 5.45
CA LEU A 177 3.14 1.36 4.48
C LEU A 177 2.54 1.67 3.10
N ILE A 178 1.84 2.79 2.93
CA ILE A 178 1.35 3.23 1.62
C ILE A 178 2.52 3.78 0.82
N SER A 179 2.89 3.08 -0.26
CA SER A 179 3.97 3.50 -1.15
C SER A 179 3.63 4.85 -1.79
N GLY A 180 4.60 5.77 -1.82
CA GLY A 180 4.42 7.08 -2.46
C GLY A 180 3.60 8.10 -1.65
N LEU A 181 3.31 7.84 -0.37
CA LEU A 181 2.42 8.67 0.44
C LEU A 181 2.87 10.13 0.52
N ASP A 182 4.16 10.36 0.75
CA ASP A 182 4.72 11.72 0.90
C ASP A 182 4.86 12.43 -0.44
N GLU A 183 5.24 11.69 -1.48
CA GLU A 183 5.45 12.21 -2.83
C GLU A 183 4.13 12.66 -3.48
N ARG A 184 3.03 11.99 -3.14
CA ARG A 184 1.69 12.23 -3.71
C ARG A 184 0.80 13.13 -2.84
N ARG A 185 1.35 13.78 -1.81
CA ARG A 185 0.62 14.81 -1.06
C ARG A 185 0.17 15.91 -2.01
N ASN A 186 -1.04 16.43 -1.79
CA ASN A 186 -1.63 17.46 -2.63
C ASN A 186 -2.55 18.37 -1.81
N THR A 187 -2.84 19.56 -2.34
CA THR A 187 -3.65 20.58 -1.67
C THR A 187 -5.07 20.09 -1.39
N ALA A 188 -5.69 19.35 -2.31
CA ALA A 188 -7.04 18.83 -2.12
C ALA A 188 -7.11 17.82 -0.96
N LEU A 189 -6.14 16.90 -0.87
CA LEU A 189 -6.02 15.96 0.24
C LEU A 189 -5.79 16.68 1.57
N ALA A 190 -4.92 17.69 1.60
CA ALA A 190 -4.69 18.48 2.81
C ALA A 190 -5.97 19.16 3.31
N ALA A 191 -6.76 19.76 2.41
CA ALA A 191 -8.05 20.37 2.75
C ALA A 191 -9.05 19.34 3.31
N ILE A 192 -9.22 18.20 2.62
CA ILE A 192 -10.11 17.11 3.06
C ILE A 192 -9.72 16.62 4.48
N LEU A 193 -8.42 16.51 4.77
CA LEU A 193 -7.94 16.05 6.07
C LEU A 193 -8.12 17.08 7.19
N THR A 194 -8.03 18.37 6.87
CA THR A 194 -8.37 19.46 7.80
C THR A 194 -9.85 19.41 8.15
N ASP A 195 -10.74 19.35 7.15
CA ASP A 195 -12.19 19.26 7.37
C ASP A 195 -12.55 18.01 8.18
N PHE A 196 -11.95 16.87 7.83
CA PHE A 196 -12.12 15.63 8.58
C PHE A 196 -11.66 15.75 10.04
N ALA A 197 -10.55 16.45 10.32
CA ALA A 197 -10.10 16.69 11.69
C ALA A 197 -11.13 17.49 12.50
N HIS A 198 -11.71 18.54 11.90
CA HIS A 198 -12.77 19.33 12.53
C HIS A 198 -14.00 18.48 12.84
N GLU A 199 -14.46 17.65 11.90
CA GLU A 199 -15.58 16.73 12.12
C GLU A 199 -15.32 15.73 13.25
N ARG A 200 -14.09 15.22 13.35
CA ARG A 200 -13.69 14.29 14.42
C ARG A 200 -13.66 14.98 15.78
N TRP A 201 -13.04 16.16 15.87
CA TRP A 201 -12.98 16.92 17.11
C TRP A 201 -14.35 17.39 17.59
N ALA A 202 -15.22 17.84 16.68
CA ALA A 202 -16.61 18.21 17.02
C ALA A 202 -17.40 17.03 17.61
N ALA A 203 -17.07 15.80 17.18
CA ALA A 203 -17.66 14.58 17.71
C ALA A 203 -16.92 14.01 18.95
N GLY A 204 -15.92 14.73 19.50
CA GLY A 204 -15.12 14.25 20.63
C GLY A 204 -14.24 13.04 20.32
N ARG A 205 -13.97 12.76 19.04
CA ARG A 205 -13.18 11.62 18.58
C ARG A 205 -11.74 12.02 18.29
N LYS A 206 -10.80 11.11 18.53
CA LYS A 206 -9.38 11.31 18.20
C LYS A 206 -9.14 11.35 16.70
N VAL A 207 -8.07 12.03 16.31
CA VAL A 207 -7.55 12.14 14.94
C VAL A 207 -6.22 11.39 14.90
N SER A 208 -5.98 10.59 13.86
CA SER A 208 -4.72 9.84 13.76
C SER A 208 -3.53 10.80 13.62
N PRO A 209 -2.49 10.71 14.48
CA PRO A 209 -1.31 11.57 14.36
C PRO A 209 -0.64 11.47 12.98
N MET A 210 -0.74 10.29 12.33
CA MET A 210 -0.14 10.03 11.02
C MET A 210 -0.77 10.85 9.89
N GLN A 211 -2.02 11.33 10.03
CA GLN A 211 -2.63 12.11 8.95
C GLN A 211 -1.92 13.45 8.72
N TRP A 212 -1.36 14.04 9.79
CA TRP A 212 -0.73 15.36 9.72
C TRP A 212 0.54 15.36 8.85
N ARG A 213 1.17 14.19 8.65
CA ARG A 213 2.25 13.97 7.68
C ARG A 213 1.90 14.47 6.26
N LEU A 214 0.63 14.40 5.90
CA LEU A 214 0.14 14.79 4.58
C LEU A 214 0.01 16.30 4.40
N LEU A 215 0.06 17.08 5.48
CA LEU A 215 -0.06 18.54 5.48
C LEU A 215 1.28 19.27 5.46
N THR A 216 2.42 18.59 5.61
CA THR A 216 3.75 19.21 5.79
C THR A 216 4.06 20.33 4.78
N THR A 217 3.75 20.15 3.49
CA THR A 217 4.01 21.14 2.44
C THR A 217 2.79 22.00 2.10
N PHE A 218 1.70 21.86 2.86
CA PHE A 218 0.40 22.53 2.63
C PHE A 218 -0.09 23.26 3.88
N ILE A 219 0.84 23.68 4.74
CA ILE A 219 0.53 24.55 5.88
C ILE A 219 0.26 25.96 5.36
N THR A 220 -0.84 26.53 5.81
CA THR A 220 -1.29 27.89 5.48
C THR A 220 -1.70 28.61 6.77
N ALA A 221 -2.04 29.90 6.66
CA ALA A 221 -2.60 30.62 7.80
C ALA A 221 -3.91 29.98 8.31
N ASP A 222 -4.71 29.43 7.41
CA ASP A 222 -6.05 28.91 7.71
C ASP A 222 -5.99 27.61 8.53
N ASN A 223 -5.03 26.72 8.26
CA ASN A 223 -4.89 25.44 8.97
C ASN A 223 -3.80 25.43 10.06
N MET A 224 -3.08 26.55 10.25
CA MET A 224 -2.04 26.64 11.29
C MET A 224 -2.63 26.50 12.71
N ALA A 225 -3.85 26.97 12.94
CA ALA A 225 -4.54 26.84 14.22
C ALA A 225 -4.73 25.36 14.62
N ASP A 226 -5.03 24.50 13.64
CA ASP A 226 -5.22 23.06 13.86
C ASP A 226 -3.91 22.38 14.26
N LEU A 227 -2.83 22.66 13.54
CA LEU A 227 -1.50 22.13 13.88
C LEU A 227 -0.99 22.69 15.22
N THR A 228 -1.33 23.93 15.55
CA THR A 228 -1.02 24.52 16.86
C THR A 228 -1.78 23.82 17.98
N ARG A 229 -3.04 23.43 17.76
CA ARG A 229 -3.81 22.60 18.68
C ARG A 229 -3.14 21.24 18.91
N VAL A 230 -2.68 20.59 17.84
CA VAL A 230 -1.98 19.29 17.90
C VAL A 230 -0.63 19.41 18.63
N TRP A 231 0.11 20.50 18.39
CA TRP A 231 1.37 20.80 19.09
C TRP A 231 1.20 20.93 20.61
N HIS A 232 0.09 21.49 21.07
CA HIS A 232 -0.22 21.63 22.50
C HIS A 232 -0.99 20.42 23.08
N SER A 233 -1.09 19.32 22.35
CA SER A 233 -1.76 18.11 22.86
C SER A 233 -1.04 17.53 24.07
N ALA A 234 -1.81 16.98 25.01
CA ALA A 234 -1.27 16.20 26.12
C ALA A 234 -0.77 14.82 25.66
N ASP A 235 -1.25 14.33 24.51
CA ASP A 235 -0.76 13.09 23.89
C ASP A 235 0.58 13.38 23.21
N GLN A 236 1.64 12.75 23.73
CA GLN A 236 3.00 12.95 23.21
C GLN A 236 3.14 12.50 21.75
N THR A 237 2.31 11.56 21.28
CA THR A 237 2.34 11.10 19.89
C THR A 237 1.74 12.16 18.97
N GLU A 238 0.68 12.84 19.39
CA GLU A 238 0.09 13.96 18.66
C GLU A 238 1.08 15.14 18.60
N LYS A 239 1.65 15.55 19.74
CA LYS A 239 2.67 16.61 19.79
C LYS A 239 3.86 16.29 18.88
N ALA A 240 4.36 15.05 18.91
CA ALA A 240 5.45 14.60 18.07
C ALA A 240 5.13 14.66 16.57
N ALA A 241 3.89 14.34 16.17
CA ALA A 241 3.46 14.48 14.77
C ALA A 241 3.46 15.95 14.31
N ALA A 242 2.97 16.88 15.13
CA ALA A 242 3.07 18.31 14.82
C ALA A 242 4.53 18.77 14.72
N ALA A 243 5.41 18.30 15.62
CA ALA A 243 6.83 18.60 15.57
C ALA A 243 7.48 18.18 14.25
N LEU A 244 7.19 16.96 13.77
CA LEU A 244 7.69 16.47 12.49
C LEU A 244 7.15 17.27 11.30
N VAL A 245 5.89 17.71 11.35
CA VAL A 245 5.30 18.60 10.34
C VAL A 245 6.04 19.94 10.32
N PHE A 246 6.28 20.55 11.49
CA PHE A 246 6.95 21.84 11.61
C PHE A 246 8.41 21.80 11.21
N ALA A 247 9.10 20.67 11.43
CA ALA A 247 10.49 20.50 11.02
C ALA A 247 10.67 20.44 9.50
N ASN A 248 9.67 19.96 8.78
CA ASN A 248 9.77 19.64 7.34
C ASN A 248 8.93 20.56 6.42
N THR A 249 8.27 21.56 6.98
CA THR A 249 7.52 22.57 6.22
C THR A 249 8.41 23.75 5.83
N ASP A 250 7.98 24.59 4.90
CA ASP A 250 8.58 25.90 4.63
C ASP A 250 7.82 27.08 5.27
N TYR A 251 6.71 26.80 5.95
CA TYR A 251 5.91 27.82 6.61
C TYR A 251 6.62 28.37 7.87
N ALA A 252 7.10 29.62 7.79
CA ALA A 252 7.94 30.21 8.84
C ALA A 252 7.31 30.20 10.26
N PRO A 253 6.01 30.51 10.46
CA PRO A 253 5.40 30.44 11.79
C PRO A 253 5.47 29.06 12.45
N ALA A 254 5.38 27.99 11.67
CA ALA A 254 5.54 26.62 12.18
C ALA A 254 6.97 26.34 12.66
N LYS A 255 7.99 26.79 11.90
CA LYS A 255 9.40 26.67 12.31
C LYS A 255 9.69 27.43 13.61
N THR A 256 9.11 28.62 13.78
CA THR A 256 9.24 29.40 15.01
C THR A 256 8.66 28.66 16.21
N LEU A 257 7.51 28.00 16.05
CA LEU A 257 6.90 27.22 17.12
C LEU A 257 7.76 26.02 17.52
N LEU A 258 8.31 25.28 16.55
CA LEU A 258 9.25 24.18 16.83
C LEU A 258 10.50 24.65 17.58
N ALA A 259 11.05 25.83 17.24
CA ALA A 259 12.23 26.39 17.90
C ALA A 259 12.02 26.68 19.41
N SER A 260 10.77 26.73 19.87
CA SER A 260 10.45 26.85 21.31
C SER A 260 10.70 25.55 22.10
N ASP A 261 10.92 24.41 21.44
CA ASP A 261 11.24 23.12 22.05
C ASP A 261 12.53 22.53 21.45
N PRO A 262 13.72 22.92 21.97
CA PRO A 262 15.01 22.43 21.48
C PRO A 262 15.21 20.92 21.65
N ALA A 263 14.54 20.30 22.64
CA ALA A 263 14.65 18.87 22.89
C ALA A 263 14.01 18.07 21.75
N LEU A 264 12.76 18.40 21.37
CA LEU A 264 12.11 17.77 20.21
C LEU A 264 12.88 18.04 18.91
N THR A 265 13.44 19.24 18.76
CA THR A 265 14.28 19.56 17.59
C THR A 265 15.50 18.62 17.51
N ALA A 266 16.18 18.36 18.63
CA ALA A 266 17.32 17.45 18.69
C ALA A 266 16.93 15.98 18.44
N GLU A 267 15.78 15.54 18.93
CA GLU A 267 15.24 14.20 18.66
C GLU A 267 14.97 13.97 17.16
N ILE A 268 14.42 14.98 16.47
CA ILE A 268 14.19 14.92 15.02
C ILE A 268 15.51 14.88 14.26
N GLN A 269 16.47 15.75 14.60
CA GLN A 269 17.77 15.82 13.93
C GLN A 269 18.62 14.55 14.10
N SER A 270 18.51 13.89 15.26
CA SER A 270 19.19 12.61 15.54
C SER A 270 18.47 11.40 14.93
N GLY A 271 17.26 11.57 14.39
CA GLY A 271 16.41 10.49 13.90
C GLY A 271 15.72 9.68 15.01
N ALA A 272 15.88 10.06 16.28
CA ALA A 272 15.19 9.45 17.41
C ALA A 272 13.67 9.67 17.36
N LEU A 273 13.23 10.76 16.72
CA LEU A 273 11.85 11.00 16.33
C LEU A 273 11.71 11.02 14.81
N SER A 274 10.90 10.12 14.28
CA SER A 274 10.53 10.03 12.86
C SER A 274 9.09 9.53 12.69
N TRP A 275 8.56 9.61 11.47
CA TRP A 275 7.24 9.04 11.18
C TRP A 275 7.19 7.52 11.41
N ASP A 276 8.29 6.80 11.18
CA ASP A 276 8.37 5.36 11.45
C ASP A 276 8.34 5.06 12.95
N VAL A 277 8.97 5.91 13.77
CA VAL A 277 8.89 5.80 15.24
C VAL A 277 7.46 6.04 15.73
N ILE A 278 6.75 7.03 15.18
CA ILE A 278 5.32 7.25 15.49
C ILE A 278 4.49 6.03 15.07
N ALA A 279 4.69 5.53 13.85
CA ALA A 279 3.97 4.38 13.33
C ALA A 279 4.18 3.11 14.17
N ALA A 280 5.41 2.86 14.63
CA ALA A 280 5.74 1.74 15.50
C ALA A 280 5.03 1.85 16.86
N LYS A 281 4.97 3.05 17.46
CA LYS A 281 4.23 3.30 18.71
C LYS A 281 2.73 3.07 18.54
N LEU A 282 2.14 3.51 17.42
CA LEU A 282 0.71 3.32 17.15
C LEU A 282 0.34 1.85 16.93
N SER A 283 1.26 1.05 16.38
CA SER A 283 1.03 -0.40 16.17
C SER A 283 1.11 -1.25 17.44
N GLN A 284 1.61 -0.67 18.56
CA GLN A 284 1.79 -1.37 19.84
C GLN A 284 0.67 -1.08 20.86
N ASN A 285 -0.20 -0.11 20.57
CA ASN A 285 -1.32 0.31 21.41
C ASN A 285 -2.65 -0.25 20.89
#